data_AF-A0A8H3FBR3-F1
#
_entry.id   AF-A0A8H3FBR3-F1
#
_cell.length_a   1.000
_cell.length_b   1.000
_cell.length_c   1.000
_cell.angle_alpha   90.00
_cell.angle_beta   90.00
_cell.angle_gamma   90.00
#
_symmetry.space_group_name_H-M   'P 1'
#
loop_
_entity.id
_entity.type
_entity.pdbx_description
1 polymer ?
#
loop_
_entity_poly.entity_id
_entity_poly.type
_entity_poly.pdbx_seq_one_letter_code
_entity_poly.pdbx_strand_id
1 'polypeptide(L)'
;MVEIAKDDEITISYRPATGYHTRTKREIELRKWSFYCGCGACQPRSLFGAGSDARRLQMRRLQDKIDTRNYPPGNIIQRLHDIGKLEYLLRQEELIYPMLADVYHLAAEWYRDTLLGDTSRAASYEDGNRKQALELARKELDLDVACTGHRSTEVAKTLRFIRQLQG
;
A
#
# COMPACT_ATOMS: atom_id res chain seq x y z
N MET A 1 13.96 1.28 -10.51
CA MET A 1 15.42 1.29 -10.27
C MET A 1 15.86 2.73 -10.44
N VAL A 2 16.51 3.32 -9.45
CA VAL A 2 16.99 4.71 -9.55
C VAL A 2 18.38 4.66 -10.19
N GLU A 3 18.60 5.43 -11.25
CA GLU A 3 19.95 5.61 -11.81
C GLU A 3 20.77 6.43 -10.82
N ILE A 4 21.96 5.94 -10.45
CA ILE A 4 22.88 6.60 -9.53
C ILE A 4 24.08 7.00 -10.37
N ALA A 5 24.30 8.30 -10.55
CA ALA A 5 25.43 8.80 -11.29
C ALA A 5 26.74 8.58 -10.52
N LYS A 6 27.85 8.64 -11.24
CA LYS A 6 29.17 8.69 -10.61
C LYS A 6 29.21 9.95 -9.73
N ASP A 7 29.60 9.77 -8.47
CA ASP A 7 29.71 10.81 -7.44
C ASP A 7 28.39 11.21 -6.73
N ASP A 8 27.26 10.56 -7.03
CA ASP A 8 26.03 10.72 -6.25
C ASP A 8 26.17 10.14 -4.82
N GLU A 9 25.61 10.83 -3.83
CA GLU A 9 25.53 10.34 -2.47
C GLU A 9 24.51 9.19 -2.36
N ILE A 10 24.98 8.02 -1.91
CA ILE A 10 24.09 6.89 -1.60
C ILE A 10 23.49 7.10 -0.22
N THR A 11 22.18 7.35 -0.17
CA THR A 11 21.44 7.55 1.08
C THR A 11 20.50 6.38 1.37
N ILE A 12 20.29 6.09 2.65
CA ILE A 12 19.31 5.12 3.14
C ILE A 12 18.35 5.77 4.14
N SER A 13 17.11 5.29 4.20
CA SER A 13 16.19 5.69 5.25
C SER A 13 16.51 4.94 6.54
N TYR A 14 16.92 5.66 7.59
CA TYR A 14 17.07 5.11 8.93
C TYR A 14 15.76 4.71 9.60
N ARG A 15 14.63 5.07 8.98
CA ARG A 15 13.29 4.74 9.45
C ARG A 15 12.72 3.60 8.59
N PRO A 16 11.94 2.68 9.19
CA PRO A 16 11.17 1.71 8.42
C PRO A 16 10.36 2.42 7.33
N ALA A 17 10.29 1.83 6.15
CA ALA A 17 9.42 2.29 5.07
C ALA A 17 7.93 2.09 5.39
N THR A 18 7.59 1.59 6.58
CA THR A 18 6.22 1.31 7.00
C THR A 18 5.55 2.55 7.60
N GLY A 19 4.26 2.73 7.28
CA GLY A 19 3.37 3.68 7.94
C GLY A 19 3.32 5.10 7.36
N TYR A 20 2.23 5.80 7.68
CA TYR A 20 1.92 7.15 7.21
C TYR A 20 2.44 8.21 8.20
N HIS A 21 3.75 8.42 8.22
CA HIS A 21 4.38 9.36 9.16
C HIS A 21 4.37 10.78 8.63
N THR A 22 3.82 11.72 9.38
CA THR A 22 3.93 13.16 9.12
C THR A 22 5.35 13.66 9.33
N ARG A 23 5.68 14.84 8.82
CA ARG A 23 6.96 15.50 9.05
C ARG A 23 7.31 15.57 10.53
N THR A 24 6.41 16.07 11.37
CA THR A 24 6.63 16.18 12.82
C THR A 24 7.01 14.83 13.43
N LYS A 25 6.33 13.74 13.04
CA LYS A 25 6.64 12.40 13.54
C LYS A 25 8.01 11.92 13.05
N ARG A 26 8.37 12.20 11.79
CA ARG A 26 9.71 11.90 11.25
C ARG A 26 10.80 12.62 12.02
N GLU A 27 10.63 13.92 12.27
CA GLU A 27 11.59 14.73 13.03
C GLU A 27 11.78 14.21 14.45
N ILE A 28 10.69 13.90 15.16
CA ILE A 28 10.76 13.34 16.52
C ILE A 28 11.54 12.02 16.52
N GLU A 29 11.24 11.12 15.59
CA GLU A 29 11.94 9.84 15.51
C GLU A 29 13.40 10.00 15.10
N LEU A 30 13.73 10.99 14.26
CA LEU A 30 15.09 11.24 13.81
C LEU A 30 15.99 11.88 14.87
N ARG A 31 15.41 12.54 15.89
CA ARG A 31 16.17 13.13 17.01
C ARG A 31 17.02 12.13 17.79
N LYS A 32 16.68 10.84 17.80
CA LYS A 32 17.50 9.81 18.47
C LYS A 32 18.89 9.62 17.82
N TRP A 33 19.06 10.08 16.58
CA TRP A 33 20.34 10.11 15.88
C TRP A 33 20.97 11.51 15.87
N SER A 34 20.45 12.45 16.68
CA SER A 34 20.98 13.80 16.87
C SER A 34 21.11 14.64 15.59
N PHE A 35 20.23 14.46 14.59
CA PHE A 35 20.16 15.32 13.41
C PHE A 35 18.72 15.74 13.06
N TYR A 36 18.60 16.80 12.26
CA TYR A 36 17.36 17.26 11.66
C TYR A 36 17.34 16.91 10.17
N CYS A 37 16.25 16.32 9.68
CA CYS A 37 16.16 15.95 8.28
C CYS A 37 15.91 17.18 7.40
N GLY A 38 16.84 17.46 6.49
CA GLY A 38 16.73 18.53 5.50
C GLY A 38 16.28 18.06 4.11
N CYS A 39 15.77 16.84 3.95
CA CYS A 39 15.32 16.35 2.64
C CYS A 39 14.10 17.13 2.15
N GLY A 40 13.81 17.09 0.84
CA GLY A 40 12.67 17.81 0.25
C GLY A 40 11.32 17.51 0.93
N ALA A 41 11.14 16.31 1.47
CA ALA A 41 9.93 15.94 2.23
C ALA A 41 9.87 16.51 3.66
N CYS A 42 10.99 16.95 4.23
CA CYS A 42 11.09 17.50 5.59
C CYS A 42 11.36 19.02 5.60
N GLN A 43 11.77 19.62 4.49
CA GLN A 43 11.97 21.05 4.39
C GLN A 43 10.66 21.83 4.66
N PRO A 44 10.69 22.87 5.52
CA PRO A 44 9.57 23.78 5.67
C PRO A 44 9.36 24.60 4.39
N ARG A 45 8.09 24.78 4.01
CA ARG A 45 7.57 25.85 3.15
C ARG A 45 7.76 25.67 1.64
N SER A 46 6.87 24.85 1.10
CA SER A 46 6.02 25.23 -0.04
C SER A 46 4.60 24.74 0.28
N LEU A 47 3.55 25.24 -0.41
CA LEU A 47 2.17 24.73 -0.30
C LEU A 47 2.10 23.18 -0.37
N PHE A 48 3.09 22.55 -0.99
CA PHE A 48 3.21 21.10 -1.15
C PHE A 48 3.48 20.35 0.16
N GLY A 49 4.22 20.91 1.13
CA GLY A 49 4.55 20.24 2.40
C GLY A 49 3.34 20.06 3.33
N ALA A 50 2.50 21.09 3.45
CA ALA A 50 1.24 20.99 4.21
C ALA A 50 0.25 20.02 3.54
N GLY A 51 0.25 19.97 2.21
CA GLY A 51 -0.53 19.00 1.43
C GLY A 51 -0.10 17.55 1.70
N SER A 52 1.21 17.28 1.80
CA SER A 52 1.73 15.93 2.09
C SER A 52 1.31 15.44 3.47
N ASP A 53 1.47 16.26 4.52
CA ASP A 53 1.05 15.86 5.87
C ASP A 53 -0.47 15.63 5.96
N ALA A 54 -1.27 16.47 5.29
CA ALA A 54 -2.71 16.27 5.20
C ALA A 54 -3.07 14.94 4.50
N ARG A 55 -2.42 14.62 3.38
CA ARG A 55 -2.59 13.35 2.68
C ARG A 55 -2.19 12.16 3.55
N ARG A 56 -1.06 12.24 4.27
CA ARG A 56 -0.60 11.16 5.17
C ARG A 56 -1.54 10.94 6.36
N LEU A 57 -2.10 11.99 6.93
CA LEU A 57 -3.15 11.87 7.94
C LEU A 57 -4.42 11.21 7.36
N GLN A 58 -4.79 11.57 6.13
CA GLN A 58 -5.91 10.95 5.44
C GLN A 58 -5.66 9.47 5.13
N MET A 59 -4.45 9.09 4.69
CA MET A 59 -4.08 7.69 4.47
C MET A 59 -4.18 6.89 5.76
N ARG A 60 -3.69 7.43 6.89
CA ARG A 60 -3.84 6.77 8.19
C ARG A 60 -5.31 6.53 8.54
N ARG A 61 -6.16 7.55 8.40
CA ARG A 61 -7.60 7.41 8.67
C ARG A 61 -8.26 6.39 7.75
N LEU A 62 -7.86 6.34 6.48
CA LEU A 62 -8.35 5.35 5.52
C LEU A 62 -7.90 3.95 5.92
N GLN A 63 -6.62 3.76 6.24
CA GLN A 63 -6.09 2.48 6.71
C GLN A 63 -6.80 2.03 7.98
N ASP A 64 -6.92 2.88 9.00
CA ASP A 64 -7.62 2.55 10.23
C ASP A 64 -9.07 2.13 9.93
N LYS A 65 -9.75 2.86 9.03
CA LYS A 65 -11.11 2.52 8.59
C LYS A 65 -11.15 1.15 7.90
N ILE A 66 -10.21 0.89 6.99
CA ILE A 66 -10.07 -0.34 6.19
C ILE A 66 -9.75 -1.56 7.09
N ASP A 67 -8.82 -1.40 8.04
CA ASP A 67 -8.32 -2.44 8.94
C ASP A 67 -9.33 -2.80 10.04
N THR A 68 -10.21 -1.87 10.40
CA THR A 68 -11.20 -2.17 11.44
C THR A 68 -12.07 -3.35 11.03
N ARG A 69 -11.99 -4.44 11.81
CA ARG A 69 -12.93 -5.57 11.77
C ARG A 69 -14.41 -5.15 11.89
N ASN A 70 -14.66 -3.90 12.29
CA ASN A 70 -15.96 -3.26 12.43
C ASN A 70 -16.46 -2.56 11.17
N TYR A 71 -15.74 -2.63 10.05
CA TYR A 71 -16.26 -2.08 8.80
C TYR A 71 -17.60 -2.78 8.52
N PRO A 72 -18.72 -2.04 8.40
CA PRO A 72 -20.04 -2.64 8.45
C PRO A 72 -20.18 -3.81 7.47
N PRO A 73 -20.67 -4.98 7.91
CA PRO A 73 -20.93 -6.09 7.02
C PRO A 73 -21.89 -5.63 5.93
N GLY A 74 -21.56 -5.92 4.66
CA GLY A 74 -22.45 -5.66 3.52
C GLY A 74 -22.16 -4.41 2.68
N ASN A 75 -21.16 -3.58 2.98
CA ASN A 75 -20.79 -2.45 2.11
C ASN A 75 -19.41 -2.62 1.45
N ILE A 76 -19.27 -3.68 0.64
CA ILE A 76 -18.04 -3.93 -0.13
C ILE A 76 -17.72 -2.80 -1.12
N ILE A 77 -18.74 -2.15 -1.68
CA ILE A 77 -18.55 -1.04 -2.63
C ILE A 77 -17.80 0.12 -1.96
N GLN A 78 -18.24 0.53 -0.76
CA GLN A 78 -17.57 1.59 -0.02
C GLN A 78 -16.16 1.19 0.42
N ARG A 79 -15.96 -0.09 0.78
CA ARG A 79 -14.64 -0.64 1.11
C ARG A 79 -13.66 -0.53 -0.07
N LEU A 80 -14.06 -1.02 -1.24
CA LEU A 80 -13.26 -0.95 -2.46
C LEU A 80 -13.00 0.50 -2.88
N HIS A 81 -13.98 1.38 -2.71
CA HIS A 81 -13.81 2.81 -2.93
C HIS A 81 -12.75 3.42 -2.00
N ASP A 82 -12.77 3.07 -0.70
CA ASP A 82 -11.77 3.55 0.26
C ASP A 82 -10.37 3.01 -0.04
N ILE A 83 -10.25 1.75 -0.48
CA ILE A 83 -9.00 1.16 -0.98
C ILE A 83 -8.47 1.92 -2.21
N GLY A 84 -9.32 2.17 -3.22
CA GLY A 84 -8.91 2.92 -4.40
C GLY A 84 -8.46 4.34 -4.06
N LYS A 85 -9.12 4.96 -3.06
CA LYS A 85 -8.69 6.27 -2.53
C LYS A 85 -7.33 6.19 -1.82
N LEU A 86 -7.08 5.12 -1.08
CA LEU A 86 -5.79 4.89 -0.41
C LEU A 86 -4.67 4.65 -1.42
N GLU A 87 -4.90 3.80 -2.44
CA GLU A 87 -3.97 3.61 -3.56
C GLU A 87 -3.62 4.94 -4.23
N TYR A 88 -4.62 5.75 -4.56
CA TYR A 88 -4.40 7.04 -5.20
C TYR A 88 -3.48 7.94 -4.37
N LEU A 89 -3.73 8.04 -3.07
CA LEU A 89 -2.92 8.83 -2.15
C LEU A 89 -1.49 8.29 -2.01
N LEU A 90 -1.32 6.96 -1.95
CA LEU A 90 0.00 6.32 -1.91
C LEU A 90 0.83 6.66 -3.15
N ARG A 91 0.22 6.59 -4.34
CA ARG A 91 0.88 6.97 -5.60
C ARG A 91 1.25 8.46 -5.63
N GLN A 92 0.38 9.34 -5.14
CA GLN A 92 0.69 10.78 -5.04
C GLN A 92 1.86 11.10 -4.12
N GLU A 93 2.09 10.30 -3.08
CA GLU A 93 3.22 10.46 -2.15
C GLU A 93 4.43 9.58 -2.51
N GLU A 94 4.39 8.90 -3.66
CA GLU A 94 5.42 7.96 -4.12
C GLU A 94 5.72 6.85 -3.09
N LEU A 95 4.72 6.51 -2.28
CA LEU A 95 4.77 5.46 -1.26
C LEU A 95 4.44 4.10 -1.88
N ILE A 96 5.31 3.64 -2.77
CA ILE A 96 5.06 2.49 -3.65
C ILE A 96 5.27 1.15 -2.94
N TYR A 97 6.20 1.03 -1.99
CA TYR A 97 6.44 -0.22 -1.27
C TYR A 97 6.86 0.05 0.18
N PRO A 98 6.41 -0.73 1.18
CA PRO A 98 5.52 -1.91 1.08
C PRO A 98 4.02 -1.59 1.03
N MET A 99 3.61 -0.36 1.36
CA MET A 99 2.20 -0.03 1.60
C MET A 99 1.26 -0.28 0.41
N LEU A 100 1.70 -0.03 -0.84
CA LEU A 100 0.84 -0.28 -1.99
C LEU A 100 0.65 -1.78 -2.25
N ALA A 101 1.66 -2.61 -1.96
CA ALA A 101 1.55 -4.06 -2.04
C ALA A 101 0.51 -4.56 -1.02
N ASP A 102 0.57 -4.08 0.23
CA ASP A 102 -0.42 -4.42 1.27
C ASP A 102 -1.85 -4.03 0.86
N VAL A 103 -2.03 -2.87 0.20
CA VAL A 103 -3.33 -2.42 -0.31
C VAL A 103 -3.87 -3.34 -1.41
N TYR A 104 -3.01 -3.78 -2.34
CA TYR A 104 -3.40 -4.73 -3.37
C TYR A 104 -3.72 -6.11 -2.80
N HIS A 105 -2.94 -6.58 -1.83
CA HIS A 105 -3.20 -7.82 -1.12
C HIS A 105 -4.59 -7.81 -0.50
N LEU A 106 -4.88 -6.78 0.31
CA LEU A 106 -6.14 -6.66 1.02
C LEU A 106 -7.34 -6.55 0.06
N ALA A 107 -7.18 -5.79 -1.04
CA ALA A 107 -8.21 -5.68 -2.06
C ALA A 107 -8.49 -7.05 -2.72
N ALA A 108 -7.45 -7.80 -3.04
CA ALA A 108 -7.56 -9.13 -3.63
C ALA A 108 -8.22 -10.13 -2.67
N GLU A 109 -7.85 -10.11 -1.38
CA GLU A 109 -8.50 -10.92 -0.35
C GLU A 109 -10.00 -10.61 -0.25
N TRP A 110 -10.40 -9.35 -0.35
CA TRP A 110 -11.81 -9.00 -0.30
C TRP A 110 -12.57 -9.48 -1.51
N TYR A 111 -12.03 -9.31 -2.72
CA TYR A 111 -12.65 -9.88 -3.92
C TYR A 111 -12.81 -11.39 -3.79
N ARG A 112 -11.80 -12.10 -3.27
CA ARG A 112 -11.87 -13.53 -2.96
C ARG A 112 -12.97 -13.84 -1.94
N ASP A 113 -13.02 -13.15 -0.82
CA ASP A 113 -13.94 -13.46 0.27
C ASP A 113 -15.39 -13.19 -0.13
N THR A 114 -15.65 -12.19 -1.00
CA THR A 114 -16.98 -12.06 -1.61
C THR A 114 -17.37 -13.18 -2.57
N LEU A 115 -16.43 -13.97 -3.10
CA LEU A 115 -16.78 -15.22 -3.80
C LEU A 115 -17.36 -16.24 -2.82
N LEU A 116 -16.81 -16.31 -1.61
CA LEU A 116 -17.14 -17.35 -0.64
C LEU A 116 -18.38 -17.03 0.22
N GLY A 117 -18.72 -15.75 0.36
CA GLY A 117 -19.77 -15.29 1.28
C GLY A 117 -21.18 -15.16 0.70
N ASP A 118 -21.36 -15.20 -0.62
CA ASP A 118 -22.67 -15.00 -1.27
C ASP A 118 -22.92 -16.06 -2.34
N THR A 119 -23.28 -17.27 -1.90
CA THR A 119 -23.58 -18.45 -2.74
C THR A 119 -24.82 -18.28 -3.62
N SER A 120 -25.45 -17.10 -3.63
CA SER A 120 -26.67 -16.81 -4.39
C SER A 120 -26.41 -16.11 -5.72
N ARG A 121 -25.15 -15.82 -6.07
CA ARG A 121 -24.78 -15.03 -7.25
C ARG A 121 -24.50 -15.89 -8.49
N ALA A 122 -24.86 -15.36 -9.66
CA ALA A 122 -24.65 -16.01 -10.94
C ALA A 122 -23.16 -16.22 -11.23
N ALA A 123 -22.80 -17.33 -11.91
CA ALA A 123 -21.43 -17.70 -12.25
C ALA A 123 -20.61 -16.59 -12.97
N SER A 124 -21.26 -15.68 -13.69
CA SER A 124 -20.61 -14.53 -14.33
C SER A 124 -20.07 -13.51 -13.32
N TYR A 125 -20.70 -13.40 -12.15
CA TYR A 125 -20.28 -12.52 -11.07
C TYR A 125 -19.07 -13.11 -10.32
N GLU A 126 -19.06 -14.43 -10.12
CA GLU A 126 -17.92 -15.14 -9.54
C GLU A 126 -16.67 -15.05 -10.42
N ASP A 127 -16.82 -15.26 -11.74
CA ASP A 127 -15.71 -15.11 -12.69
C ASP A 127 -15.16 -13.67 -12.72
N GLY A 128 -16.04 -12.67 -12.63
CA GLY A 128 -15.65 -11.25 -12.55
C GLY A 128 -14.82 -10.92 -11.30
N ASN A 129 -15.29 -11.33 -10.13
CA ASN A 129 -14.58 -11.10 -8.87
C ASN A 129 -13.24 -11.84 -8.81
N ARG A 130 -13.19 -13.08 -9.31
CA ARG A 130 -11.96 -13.87 -9.40
C ARG A 130 -10.92 -13.20 -10.29
N LYS A 131 -11.34 -12.69 -11.46
CA LYS A 131 -10.46 -11.93 -12.37
C LYS A 131 -9.88 -10.68 -11.69
N GLN A 132 -10.70 -9.94 -10.95
CA GLN A 132 -10.25 -8.75 -10.21
C GLN A 132 -9.26 -9.12 -9.09
N ALA A 133 -9.55 -10.16 -8.31
CA ALA A 133 -8.62 -10.66 -7.29
C ALA A 133 -7.27 -11.06 -7.89
N LEU A 134 -7.28 -11.78 -9.02
CA LEU A 134 -6.06 -12.17 -9.74
C LEU A 134 -5.28 -10.97 -10.28
N GLU A 135 -5.97 -9.96 -10.81
CA GLU A 135 -5.33 -8.74 -11.30
C GLU A 135 -4.58 -8.01 -10.18
N LEU A 136 -5.24 -7.84 -9.03
CA LEU A 136 -4.66 -7.17 -7.86
C LEU A 136 -3.51 -7.97 -7.26
N ALA A 137 -3.65 -9.28 -7.11
CA ALA A 137 -2.57 -10.15 -6.63
C ALA A 137 -1.36 -10.14 -7.57
N ARG A 138 -1.55 -9.97 -8.89
CA ARG A 138 -0.44 -9.78 -9.83
C ARG A 138 0.25 -8.43 -9.66
N LYS A 139 -0.52 -7.36 -9.41
CA LYS A 139 0.05 -6.04 -9.11
C LYS A 139 0.88 -6.07 -7.81
N GLU A 140 0.41 -6.78 -6.79
CA GLU A 140 1.19 -7.07 -5.56
C GLU A 140 2.49 -7.81 -5.91
N LEU A 141 2.40 -8.89 -6.70
CA LEU A 141 3.56 -9.69 -7.10
C LEU A 141 4.61 -8.85 -7.85
N ASP A 142 4.18 -7.99 -8.77
CA ASP A 142 5.08 -7.11 -9.53
C ASP A 142 5.86 -6.17 -8.59
N LEU A 143 5.20 -5.63 -7.57
CA LEU A 143 5.83 -4.80 -6.55
C LEU A 143 6.79 -5.61 -5.67
N ASP A 144 6.38 -6.79 -5.20
CA ASP A 144 7.22 -7.66 -4.38
C ASP A 144 8.49 -8.07 -5.14
N VAL A 145 8.37 -8.48 -6.41
CA VAL A 145 9.51 -8.84 -7.26
C VAL A 145 10.41 -7.63 -7.47
N ALA A 146 9.86 -6.46 -7.78
CA ALA A 146 10.62 -5.24 -8.03
C ALA A 146 11.38 -4.75 -6.79
N CYS A 147 10.81 -4.91 -5.59
CA CYS A 147 11.35 -4.35 -4.36
C CYS A 147 12.17 -5.35 -3.52
N THR A 148 11.85 -6.64 -3.58
CA THR A 148 12.48 -7.69 -2.74
C THR A 148 13.18 -8.78 -3.54
N GLY A 149 12.95 -8.84 -4.85
CA GLY A 149 13.52 -9.85 -5.74
C GLY A 149 12.77 -11.18 -5.73
N HIS A 150 12.95 -11.95 -6.80
CA HIS A 150 12.21 -13.19 -7.11
C HIS A 150 12.27 -14.30 -6.06
N ARG A 151 13.24 -14.26 -5.13
CA ARG A 151 13.47 -15.31 -4.13
C ARG A 151 13.04 -14.90 -2.72
N SER A 152 12.34 -13.77 -2.58
CA SER A 152 11.88 -13.31 -1.27
C SER A 152 10.72 -14.16 -0.74
N THR A 153 10.54 -14.12 0.58
CA THR A 153 9.40 -14.75 1.25
C THR A 153 8.07 -14.12 0.84
N GLU A 154 8.06 -12.81 0.54
CA GLU A 154 6.85 -12.09 0.12
C GLU A 154 6.40 -12.57 -1.26
N VAL A 155 7.32 -12.64 -2.24
CA VAL A 155 7.03 -13.21 -3.57
C VAL A 155 6.46 -14.63 -3.46
N ALA A 156 7.02 -15.46 -2.57
CA ALA A 156 6.53 -16.82 -2.36
C ALA A 156 5.11 -16.88 -1.76
N LYS A 157 4.75 -15.94 -0.87
CA LYS A 157 3.40 -15.82 -0.30
C LYS A 157 2.41 -15.38 -1.38
N THR A 158 2.74 -14.34 -2.14
CA THR A 158 1.89 -13.80 -3.20
C THR A 158 1.64 -14.82 -4.31
N LEU A 159 2.67 -15.56 -4.73
CA LEU A 159 2.51 -16.68 -5.68
C LEU A 159 1.60 -17.80 -5.14
N ARG A 160 1.67 -18.12 -3.84
CA ARG A 160 0.79 -19.11 -3.22
C ARG A 160 -0.66 -18.63 -3.26
N PHE A 161 -0.89 -17.36 -2.95
CA PHE A 161 -2.20 -16.74 -2.99
C PHE A 161 -2.78 -16.72 -4.42
N ILE A 162 -1.99 -16.36 -5.42
CA ILE A 162 -2.39 -16.43 -6.84
C ILE A 162 -2.81 -17.86 -7.23
N ARG A 163 -2.05 -18.88 -6.81
CA ARG A 163 -2.42 -20.29 -7.10
C ARG A 163 -3.74 -20.69 -6.46
N GLN A 164 -4.02 -20.22 -5.24
CA GLN A 164 -5.32 -20.44 -4.58
C GLN A 164 -6.46 -19.80 -5.38
N LEU A 165 -6.24 -18.60 -5.94
CA LEU A 165 -7.21 -17.94 -6.81
C LEU A 165 -7.35 -18.61 -8.18
N GLN A 166 -6.42 -19.48 -8.61
CA GLN A 166 -6.45 -20.21 -9.90
C GLN A 166 -6.99 -21.65 -9.81
N GLY A 167 -7.02 -22.24 -8.61
CA GLY A 167 -7.70 -23.50 -8.31
C GLY A 167 -9.21 -23.36 -8.29
#